data_AF-A0A520HH31-F1
#
_entry.id   AF-A0A520HH31-F1
#
_cell.length_a   1.000
_cell.length_b   1.000
_cell.length_c   1.000
_cell.angle_alpha   90.00
_cell.angle_beta   90.00
_cell.angle_gamma   90.00
#
_symmetry.space_group_name_H-M   'P 1'
#
loop_
_entity.id
_entity.type
_entity.pdbx_description
1 polymer ?
#
loop_
_entity_poly.entity_id
_entity_poly.type
_entity_poly.pdbx_seq_one_letter_code
_entity_poly.pdbx_strand_id
1 'polypeptide(L)'
;MKTLTLLRHAKSGWDDPALRDYDRSLNAKGKRAARMVGEHLRAQERTFDHVVASPALRVVETMEGVESGYGRTLGPVWDRRIYLASAVTLLD
;
A
#
# COMPACT_ATOMS: atom_id res chain seq x y z
N MET A 1 -3.32 -24.37 -0.81
CA MET A 1 -2.44 -23.77 0.22
C MET A 1 -2.71 -22.27 0.24
N LYS A 2 -2.79 -21.63 1.41
CA LYS A 2 -3.03 -20.18 1.51
C LYS A 2 -1.68 -19.45 1.55
N THR A 3 -1.59 -18.32 0.85
CA THR A 3 -0.40 -17.45 0.85
C THR A 3 -0.80 -16.07 1.37
N LEU A 4 -0.09 -15.56 2.36
CA LEU A 4 -0.26 -14.20 2.87
C LEU A 4 0.93 -13.34 2.46
N THR A 5 0.66 -12.21 1.82
CA THR A 5 1.67 -11.20 1.49
C THR A 5 1.42 -9.97 2.34
N LEU A 6 2.45 -9.49 3.04
CA LEU A 6 2.39 -8.28 3.84
C LEU A 6 3.21 -7.18 3.17
N LEU A 7 2.54 -6.08 2.83
CA LEU A 7 3.18 -4.91 2.24
C LEU A 7 2.94 -3.69 3.14
N ARG A 8 4.03 -3.11 3.64
CA ARG A 8 4.00 -1.79 4.29
C ARG A 8 3.93 -0.70 3.22
N HIS A 9 3.20 0.38 3.51
CA HIS A 9 3.21 1.57 2.66
C HIS A 9 4.63 2.09 2.38
N ALA A 10 4.82 2.67 1.21
CA ALA A 10 6.09 3.27 0.82
C ALA A 10 6.40 4.55 1.64
N LYS A 11 7.57 5.14 1.41
CA LYS A 11 8.06 6.26 2.21
C LYS A 11 7.20 7.52 2.02
N SER A 12 6.56 7.99 3.11
CA SER A 12 5.83 9.24 3.15
C SER A 12 6.74 10.48 3.22
N GLY A 13 6.22 11.61 2.76
CA GLY A 13 6.80 12.95 2.96
C GLY A 13 6.50 13.53 4.35
N TRP A 14 7.16 14.65 4.65
CA TRP A 14 6.91 15.51 5.82
C TRP A 14 6.81 16.97 5.35
N ASP A 15 6.24 17.13 4.16
CA ASP A 15 6.42 18.32 3.35
C ASP A 15 5.57 19.48 3.90
N ASP A 16 4.58 19.16 4.73
CA ASP A 16 3.75 20.10 5.47
C ASP A 16 3.49 19.58 6.90
N PRO A 17 4.03 20.26 7.94
CA PRO A 17 3.82 19.88 9.34
C PRO A 17 2.38 20.13 9.84
N ALA A 18 1.54 20.86 9.10
CA ALA A 18 0.14 21.08 9.44
C ALA A 18 -0.78 19.93 9.00
N LEU A 19 -0.30 19.01 8.15
CA LEU A 19 -1.10 17.86 7.70
C LEU A 19 -1.31 16.83 8.82
N ARG A 20 -2.55 16.35 8.93
CA ARG A 20 -2.87 15.20 9.78
C ARG A 20 -2.09 13.98 9.28
N ASP A 21 -1.65 13.10 10.19
CA ASP A 21 -0.86 11.93 9.77
C ASP A 21 -1.56 11.07 8.71
N TYR A 22 -2.88 10.94 8.82
CA TYR A 22 -3.71 10.19 7.87
C TYR A 22 -3.62 10.73 6.43
N ASP A 23 -3.46 12.05 6.27
CA ASP A 23 -3.43 12.75 4.98
C ASP A 23 -2.01 12.92 4.42
N ARG A 24 -1.00 12.30 5.05
CA ARG A 24 0.37 12.39 4.56
C ARG A 24 0.55 11.57 3.28
N SER A 25 1.05 12.21 2.23
CA SER A 25 1.39 11.62 0.94
C SER A 25 2.76 10.93 0.94
N LEU A 26 3.03 10.15 -0.10
CA LEU A 26 4.33 9.64 -0.49
C LEU A 26 5.24 10.75 -1.00
N ASN A 27 6.51 10.71 -0.61
CA ASN A 27 7.52 11.51 -1.28
C ASN A 27 7.94 10.88 -2.61
N ALA A 28 8.73 11.61 -3.41
CA ALA A 28 9.20 11.16 -4.71
C ALA A 28 9.94 9.79 -4.67
N LYS A 29 10.69 9.50 -3.59
CA LYS A 29 11.35 8.20 -3.41
C LYS A 29 10.33 7.10 -3.15
N GLY A 30 9.31 7.37 -2.33
CA GLY A 30 8.21 6.45 -2.05
C GLY A 30 7.44 6.07 -3.30
N LYS A 31 7.09 7.05 -4.14
CA LYS A 31 6.39 6.81 -5.41
C LYS A 31 7.18 5.90 -6.36
N ARG A 32 8.49 6.14 -6.52
CA ARG A 32 9.36 5.25 -7.31
C ARG A 32 9.46 3.85 -6.72
N ALA A 33 9.57 3.74 -5.40
CA ALA A 33 9.66 2.46 -4.71
C ALA A 33 8.39 1.62 -4.87
N ALA A 34 7.21 2.23 -4.74
CA ALA A 34 5.92 1.55 -4.95
C ALA A 34 5.84 0.94 -6.36
N ARG A 35 6.23 1.69 -7.39
CA ARG A 35 6.30 1.18 -8.77
C ARG A 35 7.24 -0.01 -8.92
N MET A 36 8.46 0.07 -8.37
CA MET A 36 9.43 -1.02 -8.44
C MET A 36 8.91 -2.30 -7.76
N VAL A 37 8.16 -2.18 -6.66
CA VAL A 37 7.51 -3.32 -6.02
C VAL A 37 6.48 -3.95 -6.95
N GLY A 38 5.65 -3.15 -7.62
CA GLY A 38 4.71 -3.64 -8.63
C GLY A 38 5.40 -4.41 -9.75
N GLU A 39 6.48 -3.85 -10.30
CA GLU A 39 7.28 -4.49 -11.36
C GLU A 39 7.86 -5.83 -10.90
N HIS A 40 8.34 -5.89 -9.66
CA HIS A 40 8.85 -7.12 -9.05
C HIS A 40 7.74 -8.17 -8.90
N LEU A 41 6.57 -7.79 -8.38
CA LEU A 41 5.43 -8.70 -8.24
C LEU A 41 4.97 -9.27 -9.59
N ARG A 42 5.00 -8.45 -10.65
CA ARG A 42 4.71 -8.88 -12.02
C ARG A 42 5.76 -9.87 -12.53
N ALA A 43 7.05 -9.56 -12.36
CA ALA A 43 8.15 -10.42 -12.80
C ALA A 43 8.16 -11.79 -12.08
N GLN A 44 7.59 -11.84 -10.88
CA GLN A 44 7.41 -13.06 -10.10
C GLN A 44 6.08 -13.77 -10.39
N GLU A 45 5.32 -13.30 -11.38
CA GLU A 45 4.00 -13.81 -11.78
C GLU A 45 3.03 -13.98 -10.60
N ARG A 46 3.16 -13.11 -9.58
CA ARG A 46 2.33 -13.19 -8.37
C ARG A 46 0.91 -12.82 -8.72
N THR A 47 -0.05 -13.57 -8.21
CA THR A 47 -1.48 -13.28 -8.26
C THR A 47 -2.02 -13.08 -6.85
N PHE A 48 -3.09 -12.29 -6.74
CA PHE A 48 -3.75 -12.00 -5.47
C PHE A 48 -5.25 -12.17 -5.68
N ASP A 49 -5.85 -13.09 -4.93
CA ASP A 49 -7.30 -13.30 -4.94
C ASP A 49 -8.03 -12.22 -4.13
N HIS A 50 -7.35 -11.70 -3.10
CA HIS A 50 -7.86 -10.65 -2.22
C HIS A 50 -6.76 -9.67 -1.83
N VAL A 51 -7.10 -8.39 -1.82
CA VAL A 51 -6.26 -7.30 -1.34
C VAL A 51 -7.07 -6.45 -0.38
N VAL A 52 -6.52 -6.19 0.81
CA VAL A 52 -7.13 -5.30 1.80
C VAL A 52 -6.07 -4.29 2.23
N ALA A 53 -6.44 -3.01 2.31
CA ALA A 53 -5.49 -1.94 2.60
C ALA A 53 -6.11 -0.84 3.46
N SER A 54 -5.27 -0.14 4.21
CA SER A 54 -5.68 1.07 4.94
C SER A 54 -6.01 2.20 3.96
N PRO A 55 -7.06 3.00 4.22
CA PRO A 55 -7.41 4.16 3.40
C PRO A 55 -6.57 5.43 3.65
N ALA A 56 -5.49 5.36 4.45
CA ALA A 56 -4.58 6.49 4.64
C ALA A 56 -3.88 6.87 3.32
N LEU A 57 -3.64 8.16 3.07
CA LEU A 57 -3.24 8.65 1.75
C LEU A 57 -1.96 7.98 1.22
N ARG A 58 -0.92 7.86 2.05
CA ARG A 58 0.32 7.14 1.70
C ARG A 58 0.11 5.68 1.29
N VAL A 59 -0.92 5.01 1.81
CA VAL A 59 -1.24 3.62 1.45
C VAL A 59 -1.94 3.60 0.10
N VAL A 60 -2.89 4.53 -0.13
CA VAL A 60 -3.56 4.71 -1.42
C VAL A 60 -2.53 4.96 -2.53
N GLU A 61 -1.66 5.96 -2.37
CA GLU A 61 -0.61 6.24 -3.36
C GLU A 61 0.42 5.11 -3.49
N THR A 62 0.62 4.29 -2.44
CA THR A 62 1.45 3.08 -2.56
C THR A 62 0.77 2.07 -3.47
N MET A 63 -0.54 1.83 -3.29
CA MET A 63 -1.30 0.91 -4.13
C MET A 63 -1.34 1.37 -5.58
N GLU A 64 -1.57 2.66 -5.84
CA GLU A 64 -1.52 3.23 -7.20
C GLU A 64 -0.15 3.01 -7.85
N GLY A 65 0.93 3.26 -7.12
CA GLY A 65 2.29 3.01 -7.60
C GLY A 65 2.53 1.52 -7.89
N VAL A 66 2.10 0.64 -6.98
CA VAL A 66 2.21 -0.81 -7.16
C VAL A 66 1.41 -1.27 -8.38
N GLU A 67 0.16 -0.86 -8.54
CA GLU A 67 -0.68 -1.20 -9.68
C GLU A 67 -0.07 -0.72 -11.00
N SER A 68 0.51 0.48 -11.01
CA SER A 68 1.24 1.02 -12.16
C SER A 68 2.41 0.12 -12.59
N GLY A 69 3.26 -0.31 -11.64
CA GLY A 69 4.37 -1.21 -11.94
C GLY A 69 3.95 -2.64 -12.25
N TYR A 70 2.87 -3.09 -11.60
CA TYR A 70 2.30 -4.42 -11.75
C TYR A 70 1.57 -4.60 -13.09
N GLY A 71 1.08 -3.50 -13.67
CA GLY A 71 0.44 -3.47 -14.99
C GLY A 71 -1.05 -3.84 -14.98
N ARG A 72 -1.67 -3.94 -13.80
CA ARG A 72 -3.12 -4.14 -13.64
C ARG A 72 -3.59 -3.63 -12.29
N THR A 73 -4.87 -3.29 -12.21
CA THR A 73 -5.54 -2.94 -10.95
C THR A 73 -5.64 -4.16 -10.04
N LEU A 74 -5.30 -3.97 -8.77
CA LEU A 74 -5.40 -4.94 -7.69
C LEU A 74 -6.72 -4.80 -6.93
N GLY A 75 -7.35 -3.62 -6.98
CA GLY A 75 -8.70 -3.40 -6.45
C GLY A 75 -8.83 -3.67 -4.95
N PRO A 76 -8.03 -3.00 -4.10
CA PRO A 76 -8.06 -3.23 -2.67
C PRO A 76 -9.42 -2.90 -2.05
N VAL A 77 -9.88 -3.74 -1.13
CA VAL A 77 -10.92 -3.39 -0.18
C VAL A 77 -10.31 -2.47 0.87
N TRP A 78 -10.83 -1.26 0.96
CA TRP A 78 -10.35 -0.26 1.91
C TRP A 78 -10.95 -0.49 3.30
N ASP A 79 -10.12 -0.77 4.29
CA ASP A 79 -10.55 -0.99 5.68
C ASP A 79 -9.88 0.02 6.62
N ARG A 80 -10.71 0.89 7.20
CA ARG A 80 -10.26 1.93 8.13
C ARG A 80 -9.65 1.35 9.41
N ARG A 81 -10.03 0.14 9.82
CA ARG A 81 -9.48 -0.54 11.00
C ARG A 81 -7.99 -0.84 10.87
N ILE A 82 -7.45 -0.91 9.64
CA ILE A 82 -6.02 -1.15 9.37
C ILE A 82 -5.16 0.06 9.75
N TYR A 83 -5.72 1.28 9.76
CA TYR A 83 -4.97 2.47 10.14
C TYR A 83 -4.62 2.42 11.64
N LEU A 84 -3.31 2.41 11.95
CA LEU A 84 -2.78 2.28 13.32
C LEU A 84 -3.24 1.01 14.06
N ALA A 85 -3.58 -0.04 13.29
CA ALA A 85 -4.02 -1.31 13.85
C ALA A 85 -2.92 -2.01 14.66
N SER A 86 -3.32 -2.69 15.73
CA SER A 86 -2.50 -3.74 16.33
C SER A 86 -2.60 -5.03 15.50
N ALA A 87 -1.68 -5.97 15.73
CA ALA A 87 -1.79 -7.30 15.12
C ALA A 87 -3.08 -8.02 15.52
N VAL A 88 -3.54 -7.85 16.76
CA VAL A 88 -4.80 -8.43 17.27
C VAL A 88 -5.98 -7.88 16.45
N THR A 89 -6.03 -6.56 16.26
CA THR A 89 -7.09 -5.90 15.48
C THR A 89 -7.15 -6.36 14.02
N LEU A 90 -6.03 -6.83 13.44
CA LEU A 90 -6.00 -7.35 12.07
C LEU A 90 -6.42 -8.83 11.97
N LEU A 91 -6.41 -9.55 13.09
CA LEU A 91 -6.80 -10.96 13.16
C LEU A 91 -8.27 -11.17 13.54
N ASP A 92 -8.92 -10.12 14.08
CA ASP A 92 -10.35 -10.08 14.41
C ASP A 92 -11.25 -9.76 13.19
#